data_AF-A0A0G4FLB9-F1
#
_entry.id   AF-A0A0G4FLB9-F1
#
_cell.length_a   1.000
_cell.length_b   1.000
_cell.length_c   1.000
_cell.angle_alpha   90.00
_cell.angle_beta   90.00
_cell.angle_gamma   90.00
#
_symmetry.space_group_name_H-M   'P 1'
#
loop_
_entity.id
_entity.type
_entity.pdbx_description
1 polymer ?
#
loop_
_entity_poly.entity_id
_entity_poly.type
_entity_poly.pdbx_seq_one_letter_code
_entity_poly.pdbx_strand_id
1 'polypeptide(L)'
;MSLSSFSGAEGFEEEVWMFCPSQHPLPSTLWQRKTAFDEYYTELRDLQAELTLADFFMHKTPPARARLELSRYQSLVDKYDKRLEELAFLSRESLYQEIVESGQSKLQMMRSDLEELTKFWELIEIANEHYQQFLTQRYDRQVAARMYNFTRQMQDSLEALRMDYWNPLVHDLEENENWLFVSTLMHKMNWSEWRYFHMQMPTSQLVEPMMSVREIFNMKLWQWKYSQRYFTVAHVQPSIHDTVLTIIDCTNKRVENAFKHVAGLKYIDVAGESDEKPIIEEALMDQIMHEIQRAESGGLRVLIHGEQGSYRHWRLTCGVMMRRYGWSLDRTLQFFEKVPHVQKFVEKRKDELEAYEMTLSAISHPVHAETYGVMANDPATAFGQENVRKDAQRPHTSRPAAIPRYMQKTKSQMMREKDGEQRREEMRRRRSKPDAKDAKGKKRKLPFR
;
A
#
# COMPACT_ATOMS: atom_id res chain seq x y z
N MET A 1 19.85 10.71 -8.13
CA MET A 1 20.42 10.46 -6.79
C MET A 1 21.20 9.16 -6.89
N SER A 2 22.53 9.25 -6.81
CA SER A 2 23.44 8.12 -6.99
C SER A 2 23.53 7.29 -5.72
N LEU A 3 23.47 5.97 -5.85
CA LEU A 3 23.79 5.02 -4.80
C LEU A 3 25.31 4.96 -4.65
N SER A 4 25.83 5.72 -3.72
CA SER A 4 27.23 5.67 -3.28
C SER A 4 27.28 5.93 -1.78
N SER A 5 26.91 4.93 -0.99
CA SER A 5 27.20 4.88 0.45
C SER A 5 26.72 3.56 1.04
N PHE A 6 27.56 2.52 0.99
CA PHE A 6 27.64 1.47 2.00
C PHE A 6 28.97 0.72 1.82
N SER A 7 30.06 1.41 2.13
CA SER A 7 31.33 0.79 2.51
C SER A 7 31.32 0.59 4.03
N GLY A 8 30.67 -0.48 4.46
CA GLY A 8 30.70 -0.96 5.85
C GLY A 8 31.70 -2.09 6.08
N ALA A 9 32.64 -2.27 5.15
CA ALA A 9 33.77 -3.20 5.26
C ALA A 9 35.06 -2.39 5.46
N GLU A 10 35.10 -1.58 6.51
CA GLU A 10 36.34 -0.97 7.01
C GLU A 10 36.64 -1.63 8.35
N GLY A 11 37.66 -2.49 8.39
CA GLY A 11 38.12 -3.10 9.64
C GLY A 11 38.80 -4.47 9.54
N PHE A 12 38.92 -5.08 8.36
CA PHE A 12 39.94 -6.11 8.15
C PHE A 12 41.06 -5.48 7.34
N GLU A 13 41.97 -4.79 8.04
CA GLU A 13 43.32 -4.66 7.51
C GLU A 13 43.78 -6.09 7.18
N GLU A 14 44.12 -6.33 5.92
CA GLU A 14 44.96 -7.46 5.56
C GLU A 14 46.22 -7.35 6.43
N GLU A 15 46.25 -8.02 7.59
CA GLU A 15 47.50 -8.49 8.15
C GLU A 15 48.02 -9.53 7.16
N VAL A 16 48.60 -9.03 6.07
CA VAL A 16 49.53 -9.77 5.25
C VAL A 16 50.67 -10.09 6.19
N TRP A 17 50.63 -11.30 6.76
CA TRP A 17 51.79 -11.90 7.41
C TRP A 17 52.86 -12.06 6.34
N MET A 18 53.59 -10.97 6.06
CA MET A 18 54.82 -10.96 5.28
C MET A 18 55.88 -11.66 6.11
N PHE A 19 55.80 -12.98 6.16
CA PHE A 19 56.92 -13.81 6.57
C PHE A 19 58.05 -13.53 5.59
N CYS A 20 59.03 -12.77 6.05
CA CYS A 20 60.25 -12.49 5.32
C CYS A 20 60.94 -13.85 5.02
N PRO A 21 61.02 -14.32 3.76
CA PRO A 21 61.43 -15.69 3.45
C PRO A 21 62.90 -16.00 3.74
N SER A 22 63.67 -15.04 4.23
CA SER A 22 65.11 -14.99 4.02
C SER A 22 65.98 -15.53 5.16
N GLN A 23 65.45 -16.02 6.29
CA GLN A 23 66.34 -16.44 7.39
C GLN A 23 66.11 -17.81 8.03
N HIS A 24 64.91 -18.40 7.99
CA HIS A 24 64.72 -19.81 8.36
C HIS A 24 63.58 -20.42 7.53
N PRO A 25 63.84 -21.42 6.67
CA PRO A 25 62.76 -22.15 6.05
C PRO A 25 61.91 -22.77 7.16
N LEU A 26 60.62 -22.45 7.17
CA LEU A 26 59.67 -23.19 7.99
C LEU A 26 59.84 -24.69 7.69
N PRO A 27 59.80 -25.57 8.71
CA PRO A 27 59.71 -27.00 8.50
C PRO A 27 58.67 -27.28 7.41
N SER A 28 58.98 -28.18 6.46
CA SER A 28 58.13 -28.47 5.29
C SER A 28 56.67 -28.77 5.68
N THR A 29 56.44 -29.28 6.88
CA THR A 29 55.14 -29.57 7.47
C THR A 29 54.33 -28.31 7.82
N LEU A 30 54.94 -27.22 8.29
CA LEU A 30 54.24 -25.96 8.59
C LEU A 30 53.82 -25.24 7.30
N TRP A 31 54.65 -25.31 6.26
CA TRP A 31 54.32 -24.74 4.96
C TRP A 31 53.14 -25.48 4.31
N GLN A 32 53.16 -26.82 4.35
CA GLN A 32 52.04 -27.66 3.89
C GLN A 32 50.73 -27.36 4.66
N ARG A 33 50.81 -27.15 5.98
CA ARG A 33 49.64 -26.77 6.80
C ARG A 33 49.08 -25.42 6.36
N LYS A 34 49.92 -24.40 6.21
CA LYS A 34 49.48 -23.07 5.77
C LYS A 34 48.78 -23.13 4.41
N THR A 35 49.38 -23.80 3.43
CA THR A 35 48.77 -23.96 2.09
C THR A 35 47.40 -24.63 2.16
N ALA A 36 47.24 -25.67 3.00
CA ALA A 36 45.96 -26.35 3.18
C ALA A 36 44.86 -25.45 3.77
N PHE A 37 45.22 -24.54 4.69
CA PHE A 37 44.30 -23.54 5.24
C PHE A 37 43.93 -22.46 4.22
N ASP A 38 44.90 -21.95 3.47
CA ASP A 38 44.68 -20.94 2.43
C ASP A 38 43.77 -21.48 1.30
N GLU A 39 43.99 -22.72 0.88
CA GLU A 39 43.13 -23.43 -0.09
C GLU A 39 41.71 -23.60 0.46
N TYR A 40 41.56 -24.05 1.71
CA TYR A 40 40.25 -24.19 2.35
C TYR A 40 39.48 -22.86 2.41
N TYR A 41 40.14 -21.77 2.77
CA TYR A 41 39.49 -20.45 2.84
C TYR A 41 39.08 -19.91 1.47
N THR A 42 39.91 -20.14 0.46
CA THR A 42 39.59 -19.79 -0.92
C THR A 42 38.34 -20.53 -1.38
N GLU A 43 38.31 -21.84 -1.18
CA GLU A 43 37.15 -22.67 -1.51
C GLU A 43 35.89 -22.29 -0.73
N LEU A 44 36.02 -21.98 0.57
CA LEU A 44 34.89 -21.55 1.40
C LEU A 44 34.34 -20.18 0.93
N ARG A 45 35.23 -19.28 0.52
CA ARG A 45 34.84 -17.98 -0.06
C ARG A 45 34.13 -18.17 -1.41
N ASP A 46 34.63 -19.07 -2.24
CA ASP A 46 34.02 -19.39 -3.53
C ASP A 46 32.64 -20.01 -3.34
N LEU A 47 32.47 -20.93 -2.36
CA LEU A 47 31.17 -21.47 -2.00
C LEU A 47 30.20 -20.38 -1.51
N GLN A 48 30.66 -19.45 -0.68
CA GLN A 48 29.85 -18.32 -0.21
C GLN A 48 29.37 -17.45 -1.38
N ALA A 49 30.27 -17.17 -2.32
CA ALA A 49 29.96 -16.40 -3.52
C ALA A 49 28.99 -17.17 -4.43
N GLU A 50 29.16 -18.48 -4.59
CA GLU A 50 28.23 -19.34 -5.32
C GLU A 50 26.84 -19.35 -4.69
N LEU A 51 26.73 -19.47 -3.36
CA LEU A 51 25.45 -19.38 -2.65
C LEU A 51 24.75 -18.04 -2.89
N THR A 52 25.50 -16.94 -2.73
CA THR A 52 24.97 -15.59 -2.96
C THR A 52 24.48 -15.40 -4.40
N LEU A 53 25.19 -15.97 -5.38
CA LEU A 53 24.78 -15.96 -6.79
C LEU A 53 23.59 -16.89 -7.04
N ALA A 54 23.57 -18.07 -6.42
CA ALA A 54 22.49 -19.03 -6.53
C ALA A 54 21.18 -18.43 -6.00
N ASP A 55 21.22 -17.70 -4.89
CA ASP A 55 20.10 -16.93 -4.36
C ASP A 55 19.54 -15.98 -5.43
N PHE A 56 20.45 -15.30 -6.14
CA PHE A 56 20.05 -14.45 -7.27
C PHE A 56 19.44 -15.24 -8.43
N PHE A 57 19.77 -16.50 -8.70
CA PHE A 57 19.17 -17.26 -9.81
C PHE A 57 17.97 -18.11 -9.41
N MET A 58 17.80 -18.40 -8.12
CA MET A 58 16.72 -19.24 -7.61
C MET A 58 15.34 -18.61 -7.87
N HIS A 59 15.17 -17.28 -7.91
CA HIS A 59 13.89 -16.63 -8.23
C HIS A 59 13.30 -16.99 -9.61
N LYS A 60 14.12 -17.47 -10.56
CA LYS A 60 13.65 -17.93 -11.89
C LYS A 60 13.52 -19.44 -11.98
N THR A 61 13.81 -20.13 -10.90
CA THR A 61 13.92 -21.58 -10.85
C THR A 61 12.62 -22.15 -10.29
N PRO A 62 12.01 -23.16 -10.95
CA PRO A 62 10.84 -23.83 -10.39
C PRO A 62 11.14 -24.38 -8.98
N PRO A 63 10.18 -24.36 -8.03
CA PRO A 63 10.43 -24.77 -6.64
C PRO A 63 11.10 -26.13 -6.48
N ALA A 64 10.69 -27.12 -7.29
CA ALA A 64 11.28 -28.47 -7.28
C ALA A 64 12.77 -28.47 -7.65
N ARG A 65 13.20 -27.60 -8.57
CA ARG A 65 14.60 -27.47 -8.95
C ARG A 65 15.39 -26.65 -7.93
N ALA A 66 14.78 -25.63 -7.32
CA ALA A 66 15.39 -24.87 -6.23
C ALA A 66 15.76 -25.79 -5.05
N ARG A 67 14.87 -26.72 -4.66
CA ARG A 67 15.16 -27.72 -3.62
C ARG A 67 16.34 -28.64 -3.95
N LEU A 68 16.45 -29.09 -5.20
CA LEU A 68 17.57 -29.93 -5.62
C LEU A 68 18.90 -29.17 -5.49
N GLU A 69 18.92 -27.89 -5.88
CA GLU A 69 20.09 -27.03 -5.71
C GLU A 69 20.41 -26.77 -4.23
N LEU A 70 19.41 -26.47 -3.40
CA LEU A 70 19.60 -26.31 -1.95
C LEU A 70 20.17 -27.58 -1.30
N SER A 71 19.68 -28.77 -1.70
CA SER A 71 20.21 -30.05 -1.24
C SER A 71 21.66 -30.27 -1.67
N ARG A 72 22.03 -29.82 -2.88
CA ARG A 72 23.41 -29.83 -3.39
C ARG A 72 24.30 -28.93 -2.53
N TYR A 73 23.87 -27.72 -2.24
CA TYR A 73 24.63 -26.78 -1.40
C TYR A 73 24.76 -27.27 0.04
N GLN A 74 23.70 -27.85 0.61
CA GLN A 74 23.77 -28.48 1.93
C GLN A 74 24.85 -29.58 1.97
N SER A 75 24.89 -30.43 0.95
CA SER A 75 25.92 -31.48 0.82
C SER A 75 27.34 -30.91 0.70
N LEU A 76 27.50 -29.74 0.04
CA LEU A 76 28.78 -29.04 -0.05
C LEU A 76 29.18 -28.46 1.31
N VAL A 77 28.27 -27.77 2.00
CA VAL A 77 28.50 -27.24 3.35
C VAL A 77 28.92 -28.35 4.31
N ASP A 78 28.24 -29.50 4.29
CA ASP A 78 28.59 -30.66 5.13
C ASP A 78 29.97 -31.25 4.78
N LYS A 79 30.37 -31.19 3.51
CA LYS A 79 31.73 -31.57 3.07
C LYS A 79 32.79 -30.61 3.63
N TYR A 80 32.53 -29.31 3.59
CA TYR A 80 33.45 -28.30 4.15
C TYR A 80 33.53 -28.35 5.66
N ASP A 81 32.46 -28.74 6.35
CA ASP A 81 32.45 -28.95 7.79
C ASP A 81 33.37 -30.10 8.20
N LYS A 82 33.29 -31.24 7.50
CA LYS A 82 34.21 -32.38 7.72
C LYS A 82 35.66 -31.98 7.47
N ARG A 83 35.94 -31.22 6.40
CA ARG A 83 37.29 -30.73 6.11
C ARG A 83 37.78 -29.76 7.20
N LEU A 84 36.89 -28.94 7.77
CA LEU A 84 37.23 -28.06 8.88
C LEU A 84 37.52 -28.85 10.16
N GLU A 85 36.81 -29.94 10.43
CA GLU A 85 37.10 -30.84 11.55
C GLU A 85 38.50 -31.48 11.41
N GLU A 86 38.87 -31.91 10.20
CA GLU A 86 40.20 -32.43 9.88
C GLU A 86 41.29 -31.37 10.11
N LEU A 87 41.06 -30.13 9.65
CA LEU A 87 41.97 -29.00 9.86
C LEU A 87 42.05 -28.59 11.34
N ALA A 88 40.93 -28.64 12.06
CA ALA A 88 40.85 -28.34 13.49
C ALA A 88 41.72 -29.33 14.29
N PHE A 89 41.71 -30.61 13.92
CA PHE A 89 42.58 -31.61 14.52
C PHE A 89 44.07 -31.30 14.32
N LEU A 90 44.44 -30.78 13.14
CA LEU A 90 45.81 -30.35 12.81
C LEU A 90 46.20 -29.03 13.50
N SER A 91 45.22 -28.22 13.91
CA SER A 91 45.38 -26.88 14.49
C SER A 91 45.54 -26.83 16.02
N ARG A 92 45.76 -27.96 16.70
CA ARG A 92 45.95 -27.98 18.17
C ARG A 92 47.12 -27.11 18.67
N GLU A 93 47.94 -26.60 17.77
CA GLU A 93 48.89 -25.51 17.99
C GLU A 93 48.18 -24.14 17.82
N SER A 94 48.21 -23.28 18.85
CA SER A 94 47.45 -22.01 18.97
C SER A 94 47.42 -21.06 17.77
N LEU A 95 48.35 -21.19 16.82
CA LEU A 95 48.53 -20.29 15.67
C LEU A 95 47.39 -20.34 14.64
N TYR A 96 46.55 -21.39 14.63
CA TYR A 96 45.51 -21.57 13.61
C TYR A 96 44.09 -21.62 14.18
N GLN A 97 43.93 -21.40 15.48
CA GLN A 97 42.63 -21.51 16.15
C GLN A 97 41.62 -20.46 15.66
N GLU A 98 42.06 -19.21 15.48
CA GLU A 98 41.21 -18.12 14.95
C GLU A 98 40.68 -18.44 13.55
N ILE A 99 41.51 -19.09 12.72
CA ILE A 99 41.15 -19.49 11.35
C ILE A 99 40.05 -20.54 11.37
N VAL A 100 40.13 -21.51 12.30
CA VAL A 100 39.11 -22.54 12.49
C VAL A 100 37.81 -21.93 13.02
N GLU A 101 37.88 -21.06 14.01
CA GLU A 101 36.71 -20.38 14.59
C GLU A 101 35.98 -19.52 13.55
N SER A 102 36.72 -18.75 12.73
CA SER A 102 36.13 -17.98 11.63
C SER A 102 35.54 -18.89 10.54
N GLY A 103 36.16 -20.04 10.26
CA GLY A 103 35.61 -21.05 9.34
C GLY A 103 34.28 -21.63 9.85
N GLN A 104 34.21 -21.95 11.15
CA GLN A 104 33.00 -22.45 11.80
C GLN A 104 31.88 -21.40 11.76
N SER A 105 32.20 -20.15 12.06
CA SER A 105 31.25 -19.04 11.99
C SER A 105 30.66 -18.89 10.59
N LYS A 106 31.50 -18.93 9.54
CA LYS A 106 31.04 -18.85 8.14
C LYS A 106 30.14 -20.02 7.74
N LEU A 107 30.52 -21.26 8.09
CA LEU A 107 29.69 -22.44 7.81
C LEU A 107 28.36 -22.39 8.56
N GLN A 108 28.35 -21.90 9.80
CA GLN A 108 27.13 -21.72 10.58
C GLN A 108 26.20 -20.68 9.95
N MET A 109 26.75 -19.57 9.43
CA MET A 109 25.96 -18.59 8.67
C MET A 109 25.36 -19.23 7.42
N MET A 110 26.16 -19.93 6.60
CA MET A 110 25.65 -20.61 5.39
C MET A 110 24.55 -21.63 5.71
N ARG A 111 24.64 -22.34 6.83
CA ARG A 111 23.58 -23.26 7.28
C ARG A 111 22.30 -22.53 7.63
N SER A 112 22.41 -21.42 8.35
CA SER A 112 21.26 -20.57 8.67
C SER A 112 20.59 -20.06 7.40
N ASP A 113 21.38 -19.58 6.43
CA ASP A 113 20.89 -19.09 5.15
C ASP A 113 20.18 -20.21 4.36
N LEU A 114 20.80 -21.39 4.26
CA LEU A 114 20.21 -22.55 3.60
C LEU A 114 18.92 -23.03 4.26
N GLU A 115 18.84 -23.00 5.59
CA GLU A 115 17.64 -23.36 6.34
C GLU A 115 16.49 -22.38 6.05
N GLU A 116 16.78 -21.08 6.08
CA GLU A 116 15.80 -20.03 5.77
C GLU A 116 15.35 -20.08 4.31
N LEU A 117 16.26 -20.31 3.36
CA LEU A 117 15.92 -20.52 1.94
C LEU A 117 15.07 -21.77 1.73
N THR A 118 15.36 -22.84 2.46
CA THR A 118 14.57 -24.08 2.39
C THR A 118 13.14 -23.81 2.86
N LYS A 119 12.97 -23.14 4.01
CA LYS A 119 11.66 -22.73 4.51
C LYS A 119 10.92 -21.82 3.53
N PHE A 120 11.63 -20.86 2.93
CA PHE A 120 11.05 -19.98 1.91
C PHE A 120 10.47 -20.77 0.74
N TRP A 121 11.26 -21.68 0.14
CA TRP A 121 10.79 -22.46 -1.01
C TRP A 121 9.69 -23.46 -0.67
N GLU A 122 9.68 -24.00 0.55
CA GLU A 122 8.56 -24.79 1.07
C GLU A 122 7.27 -23.97 1.14
N LEU A 123 7.33 -22.75 1.67
CA LEU A 123 6.18 -21.84 1.72
C LEU A 123 5.68 -21.49 0.31
N ILE A 124 6.58 -21.22 -0.64
CA ILE A 124 6.22 -20.93 -2.03
C ILE A 124 5.55 -22.15 -2.71
N GLU A 125 6.02 -23.37 -2.45
CA GLU A 125 5.38 -24.57 -2.99
C GLU A 125 3.97 -24.75 -2.41
N ILE A 126 3.81 -24.66 -1.09
CA ILE A 126 2.51 -24.73 -0.42
C ILE A 126 1.56 -23.68 -0.99
N ALA A 127 2.03 -22.44 -1.14
CA ALA A 127 1.27 -21.36 -1.73
C ALA A 127 0.81 -21.71 -3.15
N ASN A 128 1.72 -22.19 -4.00
CA ASN A 128 1.42 -22.57 -5.38
C ASN A 128 0.39 -23.69 -5.46
N GLU A 129 0.49 -24.73 -4.63
CA GLU A 129 -0.48 -25.82 -4.60
C GLU A 129 -1.88 -25.31 -4.26
N HIS A 130 -1.99 -24.51 -3.19
CA HIS A 130 -3.25 -23.91 -2.77
C HIS A 130 -3.81 -22.95 -3.83
N TYR A 131 -2.96 -22.13 -4.46
CA TYR A 131 -3.36 -21.25 -5.54
C TYR A 131 -3.88 -22.03 -6.75
N GLN A 132 -3.22 -23.11 -7.16
CA GLN A 132 -3.74 -23.97 -8.22
C GLN A 132 -5.10 -24.59 -7.86
N GLN A 133 -5.30 -25.01 -6.61
CA GLN A 133 -6.60 -25.49 -6.13
C GLN A 133 -7.66 -24.39 -6.20
N PHE A 134 -7.36 -23.17 -5.77
CA PHE A 134 -8.29 -22.03 -5.85
C PHE A 134 -8.63 -21.69 -7.30
N LEU A 135 -7.65 -21.70 -8.22
CA LEU A 135 -7.86 -21.41 -9.64
C LEU A 135 -8.91 -22.33 -10.29
N THR A 136 -9.13 -23.54 -9.76
CA THR A 136 -10.15 -24.47 -10.29
C THR A 136 -11.55 -24.24 -9.72
N GLN A 137 -11.69 -23.45 -8.66
CA GLN A 137 -12.96 -23.19 -8.00
C GLN A 137 -13.74 -22.08 -8.71
N ARG A 138 -15.07 -22.18 -8.63
CA ARG A 138 -15.94 -21.05 -8.98
C ARG A 138 -15.83 -19.97 -7.93
N TYR A 139 -15.95 -18.71 -8.34
CA TYR A 139 -16.01 -17.61 -7.41
C TYR A 139 -17.28 -17.70 -6.57
N ASP A 140 -17.09 -17.74 -5.26
CA ASP A 140 -18.11 -17.41 -4.28
C ASP A 140 -17.46 -16.73 -3.07
N ARG A 141 -18.29 -16.18 -2.18
CA ARG A 141 -17.83 -15.42 -1.01
C ARG A 141 -17.05 -16.27 0.00
N GLN A 142 -17.35 -17.57 0.11
CA GLN A 142 -16.64 -18.49 1.01
C GLN A 142 -15.27 -18.84 0.44
N VAL A 143 -15.17 -19.12 -0.87
CA VAL A 143 -13.92 -19.32 -1.59
C VAL A 143 -13.03 -18.08 -1.43
N ALA A 144 -13.58 -16.89 -1.66
CA ALA A 144 -12.85 -15.64 -1.51
C ALA A 144 -12.35 -15.39 -0.07
N ALA A 145 -13.15 -15.72 0.94
CA ALA A 145 -12.73 -15.63 2.34
C ALA A 145 -11.60 -16.61 2.69
N ARG A 146 -11.68 -17.87 2.22
CA ARG A 146 -10.60 -18.86 2.39
C ARG A 146 -9.32 -18.41 1.71
N MET A 147 -9.43 -17.91 0.47
CA MET A 147 -8.30 -17.35 -0.27
C MET A 147 -7.65 -16.20 0.50
N TYR A 148 -8.43 -15.23 0.95
CA TYR A 148 -7.93 -14.06 1.69
C TYR A 148 -7.18 -14.48 2.95
N ASN A 149 -7.77 -15.36 3.77
CA ASN A 149 -7.15 -15.83 5.00
C ASN A 149 -5.86 -16.60 4.73
N PHE A 150 -5.87 -17.49 3.73
CA PHE A 150 -4.68 -18.25 3.35
C PHE A 150 -3.56 -17.33 2.85
N THR A 151 -3.86 -16.45 1.89
CA THR A 151 -2.85 -15.54 1.34
C THR A 151 -2.30 -14.59 2.40
N ARG A 152 -3.15 -14.14 3.36
CA ARG A 152 -2.69 -13.32 4.48
C ARG A 152 -1.75 -14.11 5.40
N GLN A 153 -2.10 -15.35 5.75
CA GLN A 153 -1.24 -16.23 6.53
C GLN A 153 0.10 -16.49 5.82
N MET A 154 0.08 -16.68 4.50
CA MET A 154 1.30 -16.84 3.71
C MET A 154 2.15 -15.58 3.72
N GLN A 155 1.54 -14.40 3.57
CA GLN A 155 2.24 -13.12 3.67
C GLN A 155 2.92 -12.97 5.04
N ASP A 156 2.17 -13.20 6.12
CA ASP A 156 2.71 -13.08 7.49
C ASP A 156 3.85 -14.10 7.72
N SER A 157 3.76 -15.30 7.12
CA SER A 157 4.79 -16.35 7.22
C SER A 157 6.05 -16.01 6.42
N LEU A 158 5.90 -15.39 5.24
CA LEU A 158 7.01 -14.91 4.42
C LEU A 158 7.70 -13.70 5.06
N GLU A 159 6.94 -12.78 5.66
CA GLU A 159 7.47 -11.63 6.41
C GLU A 159 8.20 -12.02 7.70
N ALA A 160 7.88 -13.18 8.27
CA ALA A 160 8.55 -13.70 9.46
C ALA A 160 9.94 -14.30 9.18
N LEU A 161 10.26 -14.62 7.93
CA LEU A 161 11.60 -15.05 7.52
C LEU A 161 12.53 -13.82 7.52
N ARG A 162 13.78 -13.97 7.98
CA ARG A 162 14.75 -12.87 8.09
C ARG A 162 15.44 -12.59 6.75
N MET A 163 14.62 -12.25 5.75
CA MET A 163 14.99 -12.10 4.35
C MET A 163 15.61 -10.73 4.02
N ASP A 164 16.02 -9.95 5.02
CA ASP A 164 16.34 -8.51 4.91
C ASP A 164 17.42 -8.20 3.83
N TYR A 165 18.20 -9.19 3.42
CA TYR A 165 19.26 -9.06 2.42
C TYR A 165 18.93 -9.70 1.06
N TRP A 166 17.79 -10.38 0.89
CA TRP A 166 17.44 -11.13 -0.32
C TRP A 166 16.50 -10.35 -1.26
N ASN A 167 17.02 -9.22 -1.75
CA ASN A 167 16.40 -8.35 -2.75
C ASN A 167 15.90 -9.06 -4.06
N PRO A 168 16.44 -10.22 -4.51
CA PRO A 168 15.95 -10.89 -5.72
C PRO A 168 14.62 -11.64 -5.57
N LEU A 169 14.19 -11.97 -4.34
CA LEU A 169 12.95 -12.72 -4.08
C LEU A 169 11.68 -11.85 -4.07
N VAL A 170 11.85 -10.56 -4.39
CA VAL A 170 10.77 -9.57 -4.52
C VAL A 170 9.70 -10.02 -5.53
N HIS A 171 10.06 -10.75 -6.59
CA HIS A 171 9.07 -11.20 -7.58
C HIS A 171 8.06 -12.21 -7.03
N ASP A 172 8.50 -13.16 -6.19
CA ASP A 172 7.59 -14.16 -5.61
C ASP A 172 6.74 -13.54 -4.49
N LEU A 173 7.30 -12.55 -3.78
CA LEU A 173 6.53 -11.68 -2.89
C LEU A 173 5.49 -10.86 -3.67
N GLU A 174 5.83 -10.31 -4.84
CA GLU A 174 4.89 -9.59 -5.71
C GLU A 174 3.74 -10.49 -6.17
N GLU A 175 3.99 -11.76 -6.50
CA GLU A 175 2.92 -12.70 -6.83
C GLU A 175 1.99 -12.93 -5.64
N ASN A 176 2.53 -13.15 -4.44
CA ASN A 176 1.73 -13.29 -3.22
C ASN A 176 0.92 -12.00 -2.92
N GLU A 177 1.51 -10.83 -3.12
CA GLU A 177 0.82 -9.55 -2.99
C GLU A 177 -0.32 -9.39 -4.01
N ASN A 178 -0.13 -9.86 -5.24
CA ASN A 178 -1.17 -9.85 -6.27
C ASN A 178 -2.33 -10.75 -5.88
N TRP A 179 -2.05 -11.94 -5.34
CA TRP A 179 -3.05 -12.81 -4.74
C TRP A 179 -3.77 -12.16 -3.56
N LEU A 180 -3.03 -11.47 -2.69
CA LEU A 180 -3.61 -10.79 -1.52
C LEU A 180 -4.56 -9.69 -1.96
N PHE A 181 -4.17 -8.93 -2.98
CA PHE A 181 -4.99 -7.88 -3.56
C PHE A 181 -6.30 -8.44 -4.11
N VAL A 182 -6.22 -9.42 -5.01
CA VAL A 182 -7.40 -10.00 -5.68
C VAL A 182 -8.32 -10.67 -4.67
N SER A 183 -7.78 -11.47 -3.75
CA SER A 183 -8.57 -12.12 -2.70
C SER A 183 -9.24 -11.11 -1.77
N THR A 184 -8.58 -10.00 -1.44
CA THR A 184 -9.17 -8.89 -0.68
C THR A 184 -10.37 -8.29 -1.40
N LEU A 185 -10.25 -8.01 -2.71
CA LEU A 185 -11.37 -7.50 -3.52
C LEU A 185 -12.53 -8.48 -3.52
N MET A 186 -12.27 -9.74 -3.85
CA MET A 186 -13.28 -10.79 -3.89
C MET A 186 -13.96 -11.02 -2.53
N HIS A 187 -13.21 -10.90 -1.43
CA HIS A 187 -13.74 -11.12 -0.09
C HIS A 187 -14.59 -9.94 0.40
N LYS A 188 -14.12 -8.71 0.19
CA LYS A 188 -14.74 -7.49 0.72
C LYS A 188 -15.90 -6.98 -0.13
N MET A 189 -15.86 -7.18 -1.44
CA MET A 189 -16.84 -6.58 -2.35
C MET A 189 -18.13 -7.38 -2.46
N ASN A 190 -19.26 -6.73 -2.18
CA ASN A 190 -20.59 -7.22 -2.52
C ASN A 190 -20.93 -6.91 -4.00
N TRP A 191 -22.03 -7.49 -4.53
CA TRP A 191 -22.40 -7.32 -5.95
C TRP A 191 -22.68 -5.87 -6.36
N SER A 192 -23.19 -5.03 -5.45
CA SER A 192 -23.38 -3.60 -5.71
C SER A 192 -22.04 -2.88 -5.86
N GLU A 193 -21.04 -3.23 -5.04
CA GLU A 193 -19.68 -2.66 -5.11
C GLU A 193 -18.96 -3.15 -6.37
N TRP A 194 -19.13 -4.42 -6.76
CA TRP A 194 -18.64 -4.94 -8.04
C TRP A 194 -19.20 -4.18 -9.23
N ARG A 195 -20.50 -3.87 -9.25
CA ARG A 195 -21.11 -3.05 -10.32
C ARG A 195 -20.49 -1.66 -10.40
N TYR A 196 -20.18 -1.04 -9.26
CA TYR A 196 -19.51 0.26 -9.26
C TYR A 196 -18.08 0.14 -9.79
N PHE A 197 -17.33 -0.86 -9.34
CA PHE A 197 -15.99 -1.15 -9.83
C PHE A 197 -15.95 -1.40 -11.34
N HIS A 198 -16.93 -2.15 -11.85
CA HIS A 198 -17.15 -2.38 -13.28
C HIS A 198 -17.41 -1.13 -14.10
N MET A 199 -17.99 -0.07 -13.52
CA MET A 199 -18.19 1.19 -14.24
C MET A 199 -16.87 1.93 -14.50
N GLN A 200 -15.83 1.62 -13.74
CA GLN A 200 -14.50 2.23 -13.88
C GLN A 200 -13.54 1.37 -14.69
N MET A 201 -13.89 0.11 -14.97
CA MET A 201 -13.07 -0.83 -15.72
C MET A 201 -13.48 -0.89 -17.20
N PRO A 202 -12.53 -1.22 -18.10
CA PRO A 202 -12.86 -1.62 -19.46
C PRO A 202 -13.88 -2.76 -19.43
N THR A 203 -14.83 -2.77 -20.36
CA THR A 203 -15.87 -3.82 -20.44
C THR A 203 -15.31 -5.24 -20.63
N SER A 204 -14.04 -5.37 -21.02
CA SER A 204 -13.32 -6.65 -21.11
C SER A 204 -12.83 -7.18 -19.75
N GLN A 205 -13.00 -6.42 -18.67
CA GLN A 205 -12.57 -6.74 -17.31
C GLN A 205 -13.74 -6.69 -16.31
N LEU A 206 -14.91 -7.18 -16.73
CA LEU A 206 -16.08 -7.32 -15.85
C LEU A 206 -16.08 -8.69 -15.16
N VAL A 207 -16.22 -8.69 -13.84
CA VAL A 207 -16.38 -9.91 -13.03
C VAL A 207 -17.85 -10.34 -13.03
N GLU A 208 -18.12 -11.57 -13.44
CA GLU A 208 -19.45 -12.14 -13.49
C GLU A 208 -19.66 -13.22 -12.42
N PRO A 209 -20.90 -13.46 -11.94
CA PRO A 209 -21.17 -14.42 -10.86
C PRO A 209 -20.79 -15.87 -11.14
N MET A 210 -20.57 -16.24 -12.40
CA MET A 210 -20.26 -17.61 -12.80
C MET A 210 -18.77 -17.82 -13.12
N MET A 211 -17.95 -16.78 -12.98
CA MET A 211 -16.52 -16.87 -13.27
C MET A 211 -15.82 -17.77 -12.26
N SER A 212 -14.84 -18.51 -12.75
CA SER A 212 -13.82 -19.16 -11.95
C SER A 212 -12.85 -18.14 -11.36
N VAL A 213 -12.20 -18.52 -10.26
CA VAL A 213 -11.10 -17.73 -9.68
C VAL A 213 -10.01 -17.49 -10.72
N ARG A 214 -9.73 -18.47 -11.58
CA ARG A 214 -8.76 -18.33 -12.68
C ARG A 214 -9.12 -17.24 -13.67
N GLU A 215 -10.38 -17.15 -14.08
CA GLU A 215 -10.80 -16.09 -14.99
C GLU A 215 -10.64 -14.72 -14.33
N ILE A 216 -11.03 -14.58 -13.05
CA ILE A 216 -10.89 -13.33 -12.29
C ILE A 216 -9.41 -12.94 -12.13
N PHE A 217 -8.56 -13.88 -11.77
CA PHE A 217 -7.12 -13.64 -11.62
C PHE A 217 -6.49 -13.25 -12.96
N ASN A 218 -6.84 -13.91 -14.06
CA ASN A 218 -6.32 -13.60 -15.40
C ASN A 218 -6.73 -12.21 -15.93
N MET A 219 -7.74 -11.56 -15.33
CA MET A 219 -8.06 -10.16 -15.64
C MET A 219 -7.01 -9.18 -15.12
N LYS A 220 -6.07 -9.65 -14.29
CA LYS A 220 -4.96 -8.88 -13.71
C LYS A 220 -5.44 -7.65 -12.95
N LEU A 221 -6.46 -7.81 -12.10
CA LEU A 221 -7.05 -6.71 -11.33
C LEU A 221 -6.00 -5.98 -10.46
N TRP A 222 -4.92 -6.66 -10.04
CA TRP A 222 -3.80 -6.03 -9.33
C TRP A 222 -3.00 -5.04 -10.17
N GLN A 223 -3.06 -5.05 -11.51
CA GLN A 223 -2.48 -3.96 -12.30
C GLN A 223 -3.19 -2.64 -12.02
N TRP A 224 -4.41 -2.71 -11.48
CA TRP A 224 -5.15 -1.57 -10.99
C TRP A 224 -4.81 -1.21 -9.53
N LYS A 225 -4.04 -2.04 -8.79
CA LYS A 225 -3.45 -1.71 -7.47
C LYS A 225 -2.62 -0.43 -7.56
N TYR A 226 -1.92 -0.22 -8.66
CA TYR A 226 -1.07 0.96 -8.87
C TYR A 226 -1.78 2.09 -9.60
N SER A 227 -2.96 1.83 -10.18
CA SER A 227 -3.88 2.90 -10.57
C SER A 227 -4.77 3.37 -9.42
N GLN A 228 -4.59 2.84 -8.19
CA GLN A 228 -5.31 3.21 -6.96
C GLN A 228 -5.02 4.63 -6.41
N ARG A 229 -5.19 5.65 -7.24
CA ARG A 229 -5.74 6.93 -6.77
C ARG A 229 -7.25 6.84 -6.46
N TYR A 230 -7.88 5.67 -6.67
CA TYR A 230 -9.34 5.50 -6.68
C TYR A 230 -9.93 4.58 -5.58
N PHE A 231 -9.15 3.74 -4.89
CA PHE A 231 -9.70 2.80 -3.90
C PHE A 231 -9.98 3.41 -2.52
N THR A 232 -9.32 4.52 -2.18
CA THR A 232 -9.60 5.32 -0.98
C THR A 232 -11.04 5.88 -1.00
N VAL A 233 -11.72 5.84 -2.14
CA VAL A 233 -13.08 6.34 -2.32
C VAL A 233 -14.14 5.29 -1.95
N ALA A 234 -13.89 4.01 -2.24
CA ALA A 234 -14.92 2.97 -2.14
C ALA A 234 -15.27 2.56 -0.69
N HIS A 235 -14.36 2.74 0.28
CA HIS A 235 -14.65 2.49 1.70
C HIS A 235 -15.21 3.72 2.44
N VAL A 236 -15.15 4.90 1.83
CA VAL A 236 -15.61 6.16 2.44
C VAL A 236 -16.97 6.61 1.86
N GLN A 237 -17.41 6.03 0.73
CA GLN A 237 -18.53 6.58 -0.05
C GLN A 237 -19.94 6.40 0.52
N PRO A 238 -20.38 5.26 1.08
CA PRO A 238 -21.78 5.15 1.50
C PRO A 238 -22.18 6.15 2.59
N SER A 239 -21.27 6.47 3.52
CA SER A 239 -21.56 7.39 4.62
C SER A 239 -21.38 8.87 4.25
N ILE A 240 -20.49 9.21 3.33
CA ILE A 240 -20.28 10.60 2.88
C ILE A 240 -21.51 11.12 2.13
N HIS A 241 -22.11 10.30 1.26
CA HIS A 241 -23.25 10.73 0.44
C HIS A 241 -24.46 11.19 1.25
N ASP A 242 -24.69 10.57 2.41
CA ASP A 242 -25.84 10.88 3.28
C ASP A 242 -25.52 11.94 4.34
N THR A 243 -24.24 12.28 4.54
CA THR A 243 -23.80 13.14 5.66
C THR A 243 -23.03 14.38 5.24
N VAL A 244 -22.53 14.47 4.00
CA VAL A 244 -21.71 15.59 3.53
C VAL A 244 -22.42 16.31 2.39
N LEU A 245 -22.48 17.65 2.47
CA LEU A 245 -23.05 18.50 1.43
C LEU A 245 -21.97 19.08 0.51
N THR A 246 -20.81 19.41 1.06
CA THR A 246 -19.75 20.15 0.36
C THR A 246 -18.37 19.62 0.74
N ILE A 247 -17.50 19.50 -0.25
CA ILE A 247 -16.11 19.14 -0.10
C ILE A 247 -15.25 20.36 -0.43
N ILE A 248 -14.34 20.70 0.48
CA ILE A 248 -13.30 21.69 0.26
C ILE A 248 -12.02 20.95 -0.08
N ASP A 249 -11.62 21.03 -1.34
CA ASP A 249 -10.48 20.32 -1.88
C ASP A 249 -9.20 21.14 -1.71
N CYS A 250 -8.34 20.68 -0.82
CA CYS A 250 -7.03 21.28 -0.56
C CYS A 250 -5.88 20.47 -1.16
N THR A 251 -6.15 19.53 -2.07
CA THR A 251 -5.12 18.69 -2.69
C THR A 251 -4.22 19.51 -3.63
N ASN A 252 -3.02 19.02 -3.92
CA ASN A 252 -2.19 19.62 -4.96
C ASN A 252 -2.86 19.38 -6.32
N LYS A 253 -2.87 20.36 -7.25
CA LYS A 253 -3.44 20.19 -8.60
C LYS A 253 -2.85 19.01 -9.40
N ARG A 254 -1.65 18.55 -9.04
CA ARG A 254 -0.99 17.36 -9.61
C ARG A 254 -1.56 16.03 -9.09
N VAL A 255 -2.32 16.09 -8.01
CA VAL A 255 -3.01 14.97 -7.39
C VAL A 255 -4.47 15.01 -7.85
N GLU A 256 -4.93 13.88 -8.37
CA GLU A 256 -6.30 13.75 -8.82
C GLU A 256 -7.21 13.57 -7.60
N ASN A 257 -8.15 14.49 -7.40
CA ASN A 257 -9.08 14.42 -6.29
C ASN A 257 -10.08 13.27 -6.52
N ALA A 258 -10.03 12.30 -5.61
CA ALA A 258 -10.82 11.09 -5.64
C ALA A 258 -12.34 11.36 -5.50
N PHE A 259 -12.72 12.54 -5.02
CA PHE A 259 -14.11 13.00 -4.92
C PHE A 259 -14.62 13.75 -6.16
N LYS A 260 -13.77 14.13 -7.12
CA LYS A 260 -14.11 15.08 -8.21
C LYS A 260 -15.28 14.68 -9.12
N HIS A 261 -15.81 13.46 -8.97
CA HIS A 261 -16.90 12.90 -9.77
C HIS A 261 -18.10 12.39 -8.95
N VAL A 262 -18.13 12.68 -7.64
CA VAL A 262 -19.22 12.22 -6.78
C VAL A 262 -20.46 13.10 -6.99
N ALA A 263 -21.51 12.52 -7.57
CA ALA A 263 -22.76 13.21 -7.86
C ALA A 263 -23.45 13.70 -6.58
N GLY A 264 -24.00 14.93 -6.63
CA GLY A 264 -24.76 15.53 -5.53
C GLY A 264 -23.93 16.34 -4.52
N LEU A 265 -22.60 16.31 -4.61
CA LEU A 265 -21.72 17.10 -3.74
C LEU A 265 -21.26 18.39 -4.44
N LYS A 266 -21.19 19.49 -3.67
CA LYS A 266 -20.55 20.74 -4.12
C LYS A 266 -19.05 20.70 -3.81
N TYR A 267 -18.24 21.26 -4.70
CA TYR A 267 -16.80 21.35 -4.55
C TYR A 267 -16.34 22.80 -4.47
N ILE A 268 -15.51 23.11 -3.47
CA ILE A 268 -14.71 24.32 -3.42
C ILE A 268 -13.27 23.89 -3.67
N ASP A 269 -12.72 24.31 -4.81
CA ASP A 269 -11.35 24.00 -5.21
C ASP A 269 -10.39 25.04 -4.62
N VAL A 270 -9.59 24.60 -3.65
CA VAL A 270 -8.50 25.35 -3.02
C VAL A 270 -7.15 24.75 -3.43
N ALA A 271 -7.13 23.92 -4.48
CA ALA A 271 -5.93 23.27 -4.97
C ALA A 271 -4.94 24.31 -5.49
N GLY A 272 -3.70 24.22 -5.01
CA GLY A 272 -2.58 25.02 -5.47
C GLY A 272 -1.62 24.21 -6.32
N GLU A 273 -0.79 24.91 -7.10
CA GLU A 273 0.35 24.31 -7.80
C GLU A 273 1.55 24.05 -6.86
N SER A 274 1.59 24.76 -5.72
CA SER A 274 2.64 24.67 -4.69
C SER A 274 2.02 24.92 -3.31
N ASP A 275 2.49 24.23 -2.28
CA ASP A 275 2.09 24.44 -0.88
C ASP A 275 2.60 25.75 -0.28
N GLU A 276 3.46 26.47 -1.01
CA GLU A 276 4.12 27.70 -0.57
C GLU A 276 3.23 28.95 -0.63
N LYS A 277 2.14 28.92 -1.42
CA LYS A 277 1.21 30.04 -1.50
C LYS A 277 0.35 30.12 -0.22
N PRO A 278 0.05 31.33 0.28
CA PRO A 278 -0.95 31.51 1.31
C PRO A 278 -2.31 31.02 0.81
N ILE A 279 -3.13 30.54 1.74
CA ILE A 279 -4.41 29.88 1.50
C ILE A 279 -5.50 30.56 2.33
N ILE A 280 -5.16 31.10 3.50
CA ILE A 280 -6.13 31.75 4.37
C ILE A 280 -6.39 33.16 3.88
N GLU A 281 -7.28 33.26 2.89
CA GLU A 281 -7.84 34.51 2.39
C GLU A 281 -9.23 34.73 3.01
N GLU A 282 -9.55 35.98 3.39
CA GLU A 282 -10.82 36.31 4.05
C GLU A 282 -12.05 35.90 3.22
N ALA A 283 -12.01 36.15 1.91
CA ALA A 283 -13.08 35.78 0.99
C ALA A 283 -13.27 34.26 0.87
N LEU A 284 -12.18 33.47 0.89
CA LEU A 284 -12.28 32.02 0.91
C LEU A 284 -12.89 31.54 2.24
N MET A 285 -12.46 32.13 3.35
CA MET A 285 -12.99 31.83 4.67
C MET A 285 -14.48 32.18 4.78
N ASP A 286 -14.94 33.29 4.19
CA ASP A 286 -16.36 33.64 4.10
C ASP A 286 -17.15 32.56 3.35
N GLN A 287 -16.63 32.14 2.20
CA GLN A 287 -17.25 31.10 1.39
C GLN A 287 -17.37 29.79 2.16
N ILE A 288 -16.32 29.38 2.87
CA ILE A 288 -16.30 28.16 3.68
C ILE A 288 -17.29 28.25 4.83
N MET A 289 -17.31 29.37 5.56
CA MET A 289 -18.25 29.58 6.66
C MET A 289 -19.71 29.58 6.19
N HIS A 290 -19.98 30.16 5.02
CA HIS A 290 -21.30 30.10 4.39
C HIS A 290 -21.72 28.65 4.07
N GLU A 291 -20.80 27.84 3.54
CA GLU A 291 -21.07 26.43 3.27
C GLU A 291 -21.28 25.59 4.53
N ILE A 292 -20.53 25.87 5.59
CA ILE A 292 -20.71 25.24 6.89
C ILE A 292 -22.13 25.54 7.43
N GLN A 293 -22.54 26.81 7.43
CA GLN A 293 -23.89 27.21 7.88
C GLN A 293 -24.97 26.54 7.04
N ARG A 294 -24.78 26.50 5.71
CA ARG A 294 -25.71 25.86 4.78
C ARG A 294 -25.83 24.35 5.05
N ALA A 295 -24.71 23.65 5.22
CA ALA A 295 -24.69 22.23 5.52
C ALA A 295 -25.41 21.92 6.83
N GLU A 296 -25.15 22.71 7.88
CA GLU A 296 -25.76 22.52 9.20
C GLU A 296 -27.25 22.74 9.21
N SER A 297 -27.75 23.73 8.45
CA SER A 297 -29.20 23.94 8.28
C SER A 297 -29.91 22.72 7.68
N GLY A 298 -29.19 21.89 6.94
CA GLY A 298 -29.68 20.65 6.33
C GLY A 298 -29.35 19.37 7.12
N GLY A 299 -28.72 19.47 8.29
CA GLY A 299 -28.23 18.29 9.03
C GLY A 299 -27.07 17.55 8.34
N LEU A 300 -26.39 18.23 7.41
CA LEU A 300 -25.25 17.72 6.65
C LEU A 300 -23.96 18.38 7.14
N ARG A 301 -22.84 17.96 6.58
CA ARG A 301 -21.49 18.36 6.99
C ARG A 301 -20.68 18.90 5.81
N VAL A 302 -19.61 19.61 6.13
CA VAL A 302 -18.57 20.01 5.18
C VAL A 302 -17.32 19.18 5.45
N LEU A 303 -16.72 18.64 4.40
CA LEU A 303 -15.47 17.87 4.48
C LEU A 303 -14.32 18.71 3.93
N ILE A 304 -13.31 18.98 4.75
CA ILE A 304 -12.03 19.53 4.28
C ILE A 304 -11.13 18.35 3.95
N HIS A 305 -10.78 18.20 2.67
CA HIS A 305 -9.97 17.10 2.16
C HIS A 305 -8.59 17.60 1.73
N GLY A 306 -7.54 16.84 2.03
CA GLY A 306 -6.19 17.11 1.56
C GLY A 306 -5.35 15.85 1.43
N GLU A 307 -4.18 16.00 0.82
CA GLU A 307 -3.18 14.94 0.69
C GLU A 307 -2.40 14.76 2.00
N GLN A 308 -1.98 13.54 2.29
CA GLN A 308 -1.10 13.24 3.42
C GLN A 308 0.21 14.03 3.29
N GLY A 309 0.60 14.73 4.36
CA GLY A 309 1.79 15.59 4.37
C GLY A 309 1.57 16.98 3.74
N SER A 310 0.40 17.27 3.16
CA SER A 310 0.04 18.62 2.73
C SER A 310 -0.35 19.48 3.93
N TYR A 311 0.15 20.71 3.99
CA TYR A 311 -0.19 21.65 5.08
C TYR A 311 -1.46 22.47 4.80
N ARG A 312 -2.05 22.31 3.60
CA ARG A 312 -3.17 23.16 3.15
C ARG A 312 -4.45 22.91 3.94
N HIS A 313 -4.88 21.66 4.00
CA HIS A 313 -6.09 21.25 4.71
C HIS A 313 -5.99 21.56 6.20
N TRP A 314 -4.82 21.37 6.79
CA TRP A 314 -4.57 21.63 8.20
C TRP A 314 -4.67 23.14 8.52
N ARG A 315 -4.01 24.00 7.75
CA ARG A 315 -4.09 25.48 7.90
C ARG A 315 -5.53 25.97 7.79
N LEU A 316 -6.24 25.48 6.79
CA LEU A 316 -7.63 25.85 6.56
C LEU A 316 -8.53 25.41 7.71
N THR A 317 -8.32 24.19 8.23
CA THR A 317 -9.06 23.70 9.39
C THR A 317 -8.81 24.59 10.62
N CYS A 318 -7.56 24.99 10.88
CA CYS A 318 -7.25 25.92 11.97
C CYS A 318 -7.95 27.27 11.79
N GLY A 319 -7.89 27.86 10.58
CA GLY A 319 -8.59 29.10 10.27
C GLY A 319 -10.10 29.01 10.50
N VAL A 320 -10.71 27.86 10.18
CA VAL A 320 -12.13 27.58 10.48
C VAL A 320 -12.38 27.54 11.98
N MET A 321 -11.56 26.83 12.76
CA MET A 321 -11.73 26.76 14.21
C MET A 321 -11.63 28.14 14.86
N MET A 322 -10.62 28.93 14.48
CA MET A 322 -10.39 30.28 14.99
C MET A 322 -11.57 31.20 14.65
N ARG A 323 -12.01 31.22 13.39
CA ARG A 323 -13.13 32.08 12.96
C ARG A 323 -14.46 31.67 13.55
N ARG A 324 -14.73 30.36 13.60
CA ARG A 324 -16.02 29.82 14.01
C ARG A 324 -16.23 29.88 15.52
N TYR A 325 -15.20 29.55 16.29
CA TYR A 325 -15.29 29.42 17.74
C TYR A 325 -14.62 30.56 18.50
N GLY A 326 -14.01 31.53 17.79
CA GLY A 326 -13.24 32.61 18.41
C GLY A 326 -12.03 32.08 19.18
N TRP A 327 -11.47 30.94 18.75
CA TRP A 327 -10.31 30.36 19.42
C TRP A 327 -9.04 31.10 19.01
N SER A 328 -8.12 31.26 19.96
CA SER A 328 -6.75 31.64 19.64
C SER A 328 -6.06 30.54 18.83
N LEU A 329 -4.99 30.91 18.12
CA LEU A 329 -4.14 29.95 17.43
C LEU A 329 -3.63 28.91 18.43
N ASP A 330 -3.06 29.36 19.56
CA ASP A 330 -2.52 28.47 20.59
C ASP A 330 -3.55 27.46 21.10
N ARG A 331 -4.79 27.91 21.36
CA ARG A 331 -5.87 27.01 21.78
C ARG A 331 -6.22 26.00 20.71
N THR A 332 -6.23 26.42 19.45
CA THR A 332 -6.49 25.56 18.30
C THR A 332 -5.41 24.49 18.14
N LEU A 333 -4.14 24.86 18.31
CA LEU A 333 -3.00 23.92 18.28
C LEU A 333 -3.09 22.89 19.41
N GLN A 334 -3.33 23.34 20.65
CA GLN A 334 -3.48 22.45 21.81
C GLN A 334 -4.65 21.47 21.65
N PHE A 335 -5.72 21.88 20.98
CA PHE A 335 -6.82 20.98 20.67
C PHE A 335 -6.35 19.86 19.73
N PHE A 336 -5.68 20.19 18.63
CA PHE A 336 -5.22 19.20 17.66
C PHE A 336 -4.19 18.23 18.24
N GLU A 337 -3.35 18.65 19.18
CA GLU A 337 -2.43 17.75 19.90
C GLU A 337 -3.15 16.67 20.71
N LYS A 338 -4.39 16.93 21.13
CA LYS A 338 -5.22 15.99 21.91
C LYS A 338 -6.09 15.10 21.03
N VAL A 339 -6.20 15.37 19.73
CA VAL A 339 -7.03 14.59 18.81
C VAL A 339 -6.23 13.39 18.28
N PRO A 340 -6.67 12.14 18.53
CA PRO A 340 -6.02 10.97 17.96
C PRO A 340 -5.98 11.04 16.44
N HIS A 341 -4.86 10.65 15.83
CA HIS A 341 -4.67 10.56 14.37
C HIS A 341 -4.49 11.89 13.62
N VAL A 342 -4.42 13.04 14.31
CA VAL A 342 -3.97 14.29 13.67
C VAL A 342 -2.45 14.30 13.61
N GLN A 343 -1.88 14.50 12.41
CA GLN A 343 -0.42 14.62 12.25
C GLN A 343 0.11 15.79 13.07
N LYS A 344 1.29 15.61 13.69
CA LYS A 344 1.96 16.66 14.48
C LYS A 344 2.08 17.93 13.64
N PHE A 345 1.74 19.06 14.26
CA PHE A 345 1.90 20.38 13.66
C PHE A 345 3.35 20.57 13.19
N VAL A 346 3.50 21.03 11.96
CA VAL A 346 4.79 21.44 11.41
C VAL A 346 4.81 22.96 11.44
N GLU A 347 5.77 23.51 12.18
CA GLU A 347 5.94 24.95 12.45
C GLU A 347 6.10 25.82 11.20
N LYS A 348 6.36 25.18 10.04
CA LYS A 348 6.41 25.85 8.74
C LYS A 348 5.07 26.53 8.46
N ARG A 349 5.10 27.87 8.35
CA ARG A 349 3.97 28.77 8.04
C ARG A 349 2.99 29.02 9.19
N LYS A 350 3.44 28.90 10.44
CA LYS A 350 2.70 29.42 11.61
C LYS A 350 2.32 30.90 11.42
N ASP A 351 3.24 31.68 10.84
CA ASP A 351 3.09 33.11 10.56
C ASP A 351 1.80 33.47 9.79
N GLU A 352 1.32 32.59 8.91
CA GLU A 352 0.08 32.81 8.15
C GLU A 352 -1.16 32.75 9.05
N LEU A 353 -1.16 31.81 10.00
CA LEU A 353 -2.23 31.68 10.98
C LEU A 353 -2.16 32.80 12.03
N GLU A 354 -0.96 33.23 12.42
CA GLU A 354 -0.77 34.38 13.32
C GLU A 354 -1.27 35.68 12.66
N ALA A 355 -0.93 35.92 11.38
CA ALA A 355 -1.46 37.06 10.63
C ALA A 355 -2.98 37.02 10.52
N TYR A 356 -3.57 35.83 10.35
CA TYR A 356 -5.01 35.66 10.32
C TYR A 356 -5.65 35.89 11.70
N GLU A 357 -5.03 35.44 12.79
CA GLU A 357 -5.46 35.70 14.16
C GLU A 357 -5.50 37.21 14.45
N MET A 358 -4.47 37.94 14.03
CA MET A 358 -4.42 39.40 14.14
C MET A 358 -5.56 40.06 13.37
N THR A 359 -5.88 39.54 12.18
CA THR A 359 -7.01 40.03 11.36
C THR A 359 -8.34 39.80 12.06
N LEU A 360 -8.58 38.59 12.59
CA LEU A 360 -9.81 38.29 13.36
C LEU A 360 -9.92 39.13 14.64
N SER A 361 -8.80 39.40 15.30
CA SER A 361 -8.73 40.26 16.49
C SER A 361 -9.05 41.73 16.17
N ALA A 362 -8.63 42.20 14.99
CA ALA A 362 -8.96 43.54 14.52
C ALA A 362 -10.44 43.70 14.17
N ILE A 363 -11.09 42.64 13.68
CA ILE A 363 -12.52 42.63 13.34
C ILE A 363 -13.41 42.52 14.59
N SER A 364 -12.90 41.95 15.68
CA SER A 364 -13.67 41.72 16.93
C SER A 364 -13.76 42.93 17.88
N HIS A 365 -13.29 44.11 17.46
CA HIS A 365 -13.54 45.40 18.13
C HIS A 365 -13.86 46.51 17.09
N PRO A 366 -14.99 47.25 17.15
CA PRO A 366 -16.13 47.22 18.09
C PRO A 366 -17.52 47.02 17.44
N VAL A 367 -18.46 46.43 18.20
CA VAL A 367 -19.92 46.74 18.36
C VAL A 367 -20.63 45.44 18.79
N HIS A 368 -21.34 45.51 19.93
CA HIS A 368 -22.10 44.45 20.62
C HIS A 368 -21.34 43.51 21.56
N ALA A 369 -20.82 44.08 22.65
CA ALA A 369 -20.60 43.39 23.92
C ALA A 369 -21.91 43.13 24.72
N GLU A 370 -23.08 43.14 24.08
CA GLU A 370 -24.38 43.03 24.77
C GLU A 370 -25.34 42.06 24.04
N THR A 371 -24.95 40.81 23.77
CA THR A 371 -25.97 39.77 23.48
C THR A 371 -25.58 38.32 23.76
N TYR A 372 -24.32 38.00 24.08
CA TYR A 372 -23.96 36.64 24.53
C TYR A 372 -23.48 36.66 25.98
N GLY A 373 -24.43 36.87 26.88
CA GLY A 373 -24.26 36.57 28.29
C GLY A 373 -24.04 35.06 28.48
N VAL A 374 -22.84 34.73 28.93
CA VAL A 374 -22.53 33.65 29.89
C VAL A 374 -23.07 32.26 29.54
N MET A 375 -22.22 31.42 28.96
CA MET A 375 -21.98 30.06 29.47
C MET A 375 -20.54 29.66 29.17
N ALA A 376 -19.62 30.17 29.99
CA ALA A 376 -18.37 29.47 30.24
C ALA A 376 -18.70 28.29 31.16
N ASN A 377 -18.95 27.12 30.59
CA ASN A 377 -18.87 25.86 31.31
C ASN A 377 -17.90 24.95 30.56
N ASP A 378 -16.79 24.73 31.25
CA ASP A 378 -15.66 23.89 30.92
C ASP A 378 -16.12 22.42 30.77
N PRO A 379 -15.96 21.75 29.62
CA PRO A 379 -16.38 20.36 29.46
C PRO A 379 -15.39 19.35 30.07
N ALA A 380 -14.35 19.81 30.78
CA ALA A 380 -13.29 18.95 31.29
C ALA A 380 -13.57 18.26 32.65
N THR A 381 -14.74 18.43 33.27
CA THR A 381 -15.01 17.88 34.62
C THR A 381 -16.26 16.99 34.77
N ALA A 382 -16.98 16.64 33.70
CA ALA A 382 -18.17 15.80 33.79
C ALA A 382 -17.90 14.32 33.48
N PHE A 383 -16.99 13.69 34.23
CA PHE A 383 -16.88 12.23 34.32
C PHE A 383 -16.76 11.83 35.79
N GLY A 384 -17.89 11.48 36.41
CA GLY A 384 -17.90 10.86 37.74
C GLY A 384 -19.18 11.06 38.53
N GLN A 385 -19.89 9.96 38.78
CA GLN A 385 -20.93 9.74 39.82
C GLN A 385 -22.29 10.40 39.58
N GLU A 386 -23.46 9.80 39.85
CA GLU A 386 -23.94 8.45 40.11
C GLU A 386 -25.48 8.54 40.18
N ASN A 387 -26.16 7.41 39.97
CA ASN A 387 -27.44 7.01 40.60
C ASN A 387 -28.84 7.35 40.03
N VAL A 388 -29.47 6.29 39.50
CA VAL A 388 -30.68 5.60 40.04
C VAL A 388 -32.06 6.26 39.92
N ARG A 389 -32.96 5.52 39.20
CA ARG A 389 -34.45 5.48 39.24
C ARG A 389 -35.17 6.70 38.64
N LYS A 390 -36.32 6.60 37.94
CA LYS A 390 -37.38 5.59 37.88
C LYS A 390 -38.26 5.85 36.64
N ASP A 391 -39.03 4.83 36.27
CA ASP A 391 -40.02 4.76 35.19
C ASP A 391 -41.03 5.92 35.11
N ALA A 392 -41.40 6.29 33.87
CA ALA A 392 -42.77 6.71 33.55
C ALA A 392 -43.08 6.50 32.05
N GLN A 393 -44.10 5.68 31.83
CA GLN A 393 -44.79 5.39 30.58
C GLN A 393 -45.20 6.64 29.79
N ARG A 394 -45.25 6.54 28.44
CA ARG A 394 -46.33 7.06 27.57
C ARG A 394 -46.10 6.66 26.08
N PRO A 395 -47.13 6.73 25.21
CA PRO A 395 -47.56 5.57 24.44
C PRO A 395 -47.32 5.66 22.93
N HIS A 396 -47.50 4.51 22.29
CA HIS A 396 -47.56 4.28 20.85
C HIS A 396 -48.45 5.29 20.11
N THR A 397 -47.89 5.93 19.08
CA THR A 397 -48.65 6.46 17.95
C THR A 397 -48.10 5.87 16.66
N SER A 398 -49.00 5.25 15.92
CA SER A 398 -48.83 4.58 14.64
C SER A 398 -48.59 5.61 13.53
N ARG A 399 -47.52 5.41 12.75
CA ARG A 399 -47.23 6.17 11.51
C ARG A 399 -47.63 5.31 10.30
N PRO A 400 -48.34 5.86 9.29
CA PRO A 400 -48.73 5.10 8.11
C PRO A 400 -47.54 4.88 7.17
N ALA A 401 -47.51 3.71 6.53
CA ALA A 401 -46.50 3.30 5.57
C ALA A 401 -46.49 4.21 4.34
N ALA A 402 -45.33 4.83 4.06
CA ALA A 402 -45.09 5.56 2.83
C ALA A 402 -44.71 4.58 1.71
N ILE A 403 -45.47 4.60 0.62
CA ILE A 403 -45.19 3.88 -0.63
C ILE A 403 -44.00 4.57 -1.32
N PRO A 404 -42.92 3.85 -1.69
CA PRO A 404 -41.79 4.48 -2.36
C PRO A 404 -42.09 4.93 -3.80
N ARG A 405 -41.82 6.21 -4.09
CA ARG A 405 -41.90 6.82 -5.43
C ARG A 405 -40.71 6.43 -6.32
N TYR A 406 -40.60 5.16 -6.71
CA TYR A 406 -39.63 4.73 -7.74
C TYR A 406 -40.25 3.91 -8.86
N MET A 407 -41.46 4.23 -9.34
CA MET A 407 -41.99 3.59 -10.56
C MET A 407 -42.75 4.54 -11.49
N GLN A 408 -42.19 5.71 -11.78
CA GLN A 408 -42.65 6.50 -12.94
C GLN A 408 -41.47 7.08 -13.71
N LYS A 409 -40.99 6.35 -14.74
CA LYS A 409 -40.17 6.95 -15.79
C LYS A 409 -41.04 7.97 -16.53
N THR A 410 -40.54 9.20 -16.66
CA THR A 410 -41.26 10.25 -17.38
C THR A 410 -41.26 9.95 -18.88
N LYS A 411 -42.33 10.36 -19.58
CA LYS A 411 -42.50 10.16 -21.03
C LYS A 411 -41.32 10.72 -21.84
N SER A 412 -40.68 11.80 -21.36
CA SER A 412 -39.46 12.38 -21.93
C SER A 412 -38.22 11.49 -21.79
N GLN A 413 -38.14 10.66 -20.75
CA GLN A 413 -37.02 9.73 -20.53
C GLN A 413 -37.07 8.55 -21.50
N MET A 414 -38.28 8.02 -21.76
CA MET A 414 -38.49 6.93 -22.73
C MET A 414 -38.23 7.37 -24.18
N MET A 415 -38.55 8.63 -24.54
CA MET A 415 -38.29 9.17 -25.88
C MET A 415 -36.78 9.31 -26.16
N ARG A 416 -36.00 9.76 -25.15
CA ARG A 416 -34.54 9.90 -25.29
C ARG A 416 -33.81 8.55 -25.42
N GLU A 417 -34.29 7.51 -24.75
CA GLU A 417 -33.76 6.15 -24.90
C GLU A 417 -34.02 5.60 -26.32
N LYS A 418 -35.22 5.87 -26.87
CA LYS A 418 -35.61 5.41 -28.21
C LYS A 418 -34.79 6.06 -29.33
N ASP A 419 -34.50 7.35 -29.21
CA ASP A 419 -33.65 8.08 -30.17
C ASP A 419 -32.19 7.62 -30.12
N GLY A 420 -31.70 7.28 -28.93
CA GLY A 420 -30.35 6.72 -28.74
C GLY A 420 -30.19 5.34 -29.37
N GLU A 421 -31.22 4.51 -29.30
CA GLU A 421 -31.22 3.15 -29.84
C GLU A 421 -31.31 3.14 -31.38
N GLN A 422 -32.09 4.03 -31.98
CA GLN A 422 -32.15 4.20 -33.44
C GLN A 422 -30.81 4.63 -34.03
N ARG A 423 -30.07 5.54 -33.38
CA ARG A 423 -28.74 5.97 -33.84
C ARG A 423 -27.70 4.85 -33.78
N ARG A 424 -27.77 3.96 -32.78
CA ARG A 424 -26.86 2.80 -32.67
C ARG A 424 -27.12 1.77 -33.76
N GLU A 425 -28.39 1.54 -34.09
CA GLU A 425 -28.79 0.62 -35.16
C GLU A 425 -28.40 1.16 -36.55
N GLU A 426 -28.51 2.48 -36.78
CA GLU A 426 -28.04 3.08 -38.03
C GLU A 426 -26.53 2.97 -38.21
N MET A 427 -25.74 3.15 -37.13
CA MET A 427 -24.29 2.94 -37.19
C MET A 427 -23.90 1.49 -37.48
N ARG A 428 -24.65 0.50 -36.96
CA ARG A 428 -24.42 -0.91 -37.30
C ARG A 428 -24.65 -1.19 -38.78
N ARG A 429 -25.72 -0.65 -39.37
CA ARG A 429 -26.03 -0.80 -40.80
C ARG A 429 -24.99 -0.16 -41.72
N ARG A 430 -24.34 0.92 -41.29
CA ARG A 430 -23.24 1.55 -42.05
C ARG A 430 -21.96 0.71 -42.04
N ARG A 431 -21.73 -0.10 -41.00
CA ARG A 431 -20.56 -0.98 -40.88
C ARG A 431 -20.70 -2.32 -41.60
N SER A 432 -21.91 -2.71 -42.00
CA SER A 432 -22.18 -4.02 -42.60
C SER A 432 -22.23 -4.02 -44.13
N LYS A 433 -21.82 -2.95 -44.81
CA LYS A 433 -21.65 -2.97 -46.27
C LYS A 433 -20.20 -3.39 -46.60
N PRO A 434 -19.98 -4.53 -47.29
CA PRO A 434 -18.65 -4.91 -47.74
C PRO A 434 -18.23 -4.03 -48.91
N ASP A 435 -17.05 -3.43 -48.81
CA ASP A 435 -16.38 -2.79 -49.94
C ASP A 435 -16.01 -3.84 -50.97
N ALA A 436 -16.77 -3.86 -52.07
CA ALA A 436 -16.39 -4.59 -53.27
C ALA A 436 -15.29 -3.80 -53.98
N LYS A 437 -14.03 -4.16 -53.78
CA LYS A 437 -12.94 -3.95 -54.75
C LYS A 437 -11.68 -4.76 -54.39
N ASP A 438 -11.03 -5.20 -55.46
CA ASP A 438 -9.63 -5.62 -55.57
C ASP A 438 -9.28 -7.10 -55.32
N ALA A 439 -9.74 -7.92 -56.27
CA ALA A 439 -9.00 -9.09 -56.73
C ALA A 439 -7.88 -8.65 -57.68
N LYS A 440 -6.61 -8.71 -57.24
CA LYS A 440 -5.40 -9.00 -58.05
C LYS A 440 -4.14 -8.85 -57.19
N GLY A 441 -3.34 -9.92 -57.04
CA GLY A 441 -1.95 -9.72 -56.61
C GLY A 441 -1.19 -10.90 -56.02
N LYS A 442 -0.62 -11.73 -56.90
CA LYS A 442 0.71 -12.38 -56.82
C LYS A 442 1.13 -13.11 -55.52
N LYS A 443 1.12 -14.44 -55.62
CA LYS A 443 1.94 -15.36 -54.80
C LYS A 443 3.43 -15.11 -55.05
N ARG A 444 4.21 -14.90 -53.98
CA ARG A 444 5.67 -15.13 -53.96
C ARG A 444 5.96 -16.27 -52.98
N LYS A 445 6.55 -17.34 -53.50
CA LYS A 445 7.17 -18.42 -52.72
C LYS A 445 8.52 -17.90 -52.19
N LEU A 446 8.81 -18.09 -50.92
CA LEU A 446 10.16 -18.01 -50.35
C LEU A 446 10.72 -19.44 -50.22
N PRO A 447 12.02 -19.67 -50.47
CA PRO A 447 12.66 -20.92 -50.15
C PRO A 447 13.08 -20.94 -48.67
N PHE A 448 12.91 -22.10 -48.04
CA PHE A 448 13.48 -22.40 -46.75
C PHE A 448 15.01 -22.52 -46.85
N ARG A 449 15.69 -21.99 -45.84
CA ARG A 449 16.86 -22.62 -45.23
C ARG A 449 16.75 -22.51 -43.72
#